data_AF-A0A1H3LFJ4-F1
#
_entry.id   AF-A0A1H3LFJ4-F1
#
_cell.length_a   1.000
_cell.length_b   1.000
_cell.length_c   1.000
_cell.angle_alpha   90.00
_cell.angle_beta   90.00
_cell.angle_gamma   90.00
#
_symmetry.space_group_name_H-M   'P 1'
#
loop_
_entity.id
_entity.type
_entity.pdbx_description
1 polymer ?
#
loop_
_entity_poly.entity_id
_entity_poly.type
_entity_poly.pdbx_seq_one_letter_code
_entity_poly.pdbx_strand_id
1 'polypeptide(L)'
;MHDLSRNRLLANELQRTRYVVGDFKQPDWVDPLTRYDVIIMHQALHELRHKAYAMDFHHIVKTTLLNPNATYLLCDHLFAESAMTNNELYMSKQEHLVSLQQAGFTQIEISLEIKGLCVFKCH
;
A
#
# COMPACT_ATOMS: atom_id res chain seq x y z
N MET A 1 -4.32 15.25 -8.80
CA MET A 1 -5.04 14.00 -8.45
C MET A 1 -6.27 14.23 -7.59
N HIS A 2 -6.23 15.06 -6.54
CA HIS A 2 -7.40 15.29 -5.68
C HIS A 2 -8.62 15.84 -6.41
N ASP A 3 -8.47 16.80 -7.34
CA ASP A 3 -9.61 17.35 -8.08
C ASP A 3 -10.29 16.31 -8.98
N LEU A 4 -9.51 15.45 -9.63
CA LEU A 4 -10.04 14.35 -10.43
C LEU A 4 -10.81 13.34 -9.57
N SER A 5 -10.30 13.01 -8.37
CA SER A 5 -11.00 12.13 -7.43
C SER A 5 -12.31 12.77 -6.95
N ARG A 6 -12.28 14.06 -6.56
CA ARG A 6 -13.48 14.79 -6.11
C ARG A 6 -14.60 14.76 -7.16
N ASN A 7 -14.25 14.93 -8.43
CA ASN A 7 -15.21 14.96 -9.53
C ASN A 7 -15.78 13.57 -9.90
N ARG A 8 -15.21 12.47 -9.37
CA ARG A 8 -15.67 11.10 -9.63
C ARG A 8 -16.54 10.53 -8.51
N LEU A 9 -16.47 11.11 -7.31
CA LEU A 9 -17.26 10.65 -6.17
C LEU A 9 -18.70 11.15 -6.27
N LEU A 10 -19.64 10.32 -5.83
CA LEU A 10 -21.01 10.75 -5.57
C LEU A 10 -21.02 11.75 -4.42
N ALA A 11 -22.04 12.63 -4.36
CA ALA A 11 -22.11 13.69 -3.35
C ALA A 11 -22.02 13.17 -1.90
N ASN A 12 -22.66 12.04 -1.60
CA ASN A 12 -22.63 11.39 -0.29
C ASN A 12 -21.29 10.70 0.04
N GLU A 13 -20.53 10.29 -0.97
CA GLU A 13 -19.17 9.76 -0.80
C GLU A 13 -18.18 10.90 -0.53
N LEU A 14 -18.31 11.99 -1.30
CA LEU A 14 -17.50 13.19 -1.14
C LEU A 14 -17.65 13.80 0.26
N GLN A 15 -18.87 13.86 0.81
CA GLN A 15 -19.12 14.34 2.17
C GLN A 15 -18.39 13.55 3.27
N ARG A 16 -18.06 12.28 3.01
CA ARG A 16 -17.35 11.40 3.95
C ARG A 16 -15.86 11.26 3.62
N THR A 17 -15.37 11.96 2.60
CA THR A 17 -13.99 11.85 2.12
C THR A 17 -13.16 13.00 2.65
N ARG A 18 -12.01 12.66 3.24
CA ARG A 18 -10.97 13.62 3.60
C ARG A 18 -9.74 13.37 2.74
N TYR A 19 -9.23 14.42 2.11
CA TYR A 19 -7.98 14.36 1.35
C TYR A 19 -6.84 14.85 2.22
N VAL A 20 -5.73 14.11 2.21
CA VAL A 20 -4.51 14.43 2.95
C VAL A 20 -3.36 14.41 1.95
N VAL A 21 -2.46 15.39 2.05
CA VAL A 21 -1.20 15.41 1.31
C VAL A 21 -0.09 15.09 2.30
N GLY A 22 0.76 14.13 1.97
CA GLY A 22 1.94 13.75 2.75
C GLY A 22 3.01 13.18 1.82
N ASP A 23 4.25 13.15 2.32
CA ASP A 23 5.39 12.55 1.62
C ASP A 23 5.85 11.32 2.41
N PHE A 24 5.73 10.12 1.84
CA PHE A 24 6.12 8.87 2.51
C PHE A 24 7.60 8.81 2.92
N LYS A 25 8.44 9.72 2.44
CA LYS A 25 9.85 9.83 2.83
C LYS A 25 10.07 10.67 4.10
N GLN A 26 9.06 11.41 4.55
CA GLN A 26 9.14 12.22 5.78
C GLN A 26 8.51 11.47 6.96
N PRO A 27 9.17 11.36 8.11
CA PRO A 27 8.67 10.54 9.23
C PRO A 27 7.30 10.99 9.78
N ASP A 28 6.91 12.24 9.55
CA ASP A 28 5.67 12.88 10.03
C ASP A 28 4.48 12.70 9.07
N TRP A 29 4.62 11.97 7.96
CA TRP A 29 3.53 11.78 6.98
C TRP A 29 2.28 11.12 7.58
N VAL A 30 2.45 10.40 8.70
CA VAL A 30 1.38 9.73 9.44
C VAL A 30 0.59 10.62 10.39
N ASP A 31 1.15 11.75 10.80
CA ASP A 31 0.57 12.66 11.80
C ASP A 31 -0.87 13.09 11.49
N PRO A 32 -1.25 13.42 10.23
CA PRO A 32 -2.63 13.78 9.93
C PRO A 32 -3.59 12.58 9.86
N LEU A 33 -3.12 11.35 10.05
CA LEU A 33 -3.90 10.11 9.91
C LEU A 33 -4.32 9.55 11.28
N THR A 34 -5.24 8.60 11.25
CA THR A 34 -5.66 7.83 12.43
C THR A 34 -5.51 6.34 12.14
N ARG A 35 -6.07 5.48 13.00
CA ARG A 35 -6.20 4.07 12.71
C ARG A 35 -7.43 3.76 11.86
N TYR A 36 -7.32 2.73 11.03
CA TYR A 36 -8.33 2.30 10.09
C TYR A 36 -8.57 0.79 10.19
N ASP A 37 -9.81 0.38 9.92
CA ASP A 37 -10.19 -1.04 9.81
C ASP A 37 -9.79 -1.64 8.47
N VAL A 38 -9.64 -0.80 7.45
CA VAL A 38 -9.17 -1.19 6.11
C VAL A 38 -8.24 -0.12 5.55
N ILE A 39 -7.07 -0.54 5.07
CA ILE A 39 -6.16 0.30 4.28
C ILE A 39 -5.97 -0.34 2.91
N ILE A 40 -6.04 0.47 1.86
CA ILE A 40 -5.82 0.03 0.47
C ILE A 40 -4.67 0.84 -0.12
N MET A 41 -3.57 0.16 -0.45
CA MET A 41 -2.48 0.69 -1.26
C MET A 41 -2.65 0.16 -2.68
N HIS A 42 -3.09 1.01 -3.61
CA HIS A 42 -3.42 0.61 -4.97
C HIS A 42 -2.46 1.24 -5.99
N GLN A 43 -1.49 0.45 -6.44
CA GLN A 43 -0.47 0.80 -7.45
C GLN A 43 0.32 2.06 -7.08
N ALA A 44 0.78 2.15 -5.83
CA ALA A 44 1.55 3.31 -5.37
C ALA A 44 2.76 2.96 -4.49
N LEU A 45 3.01 1.69 -4.17
CA LEU A 45 4.15 1.35 -3.31
C LEU A 45 5.48 1.56 -4.05
N HIS A 46 5.53 1.24 -5.35
CA HIS A 46 6.69 1.54 -6.19
C HIS A 46 7.02 3.04 -6.30
N GLU A 47 6.10 3.94 -5.95
CA GLU A 47 6.35 5.38 -5.89
C GLU A 47 7.21 5.80 -4.69
N LEU A 48 7.53 4.88 -3.77
CA LEU A 48 8.62 5.08 -2.79
C LEU A 48 9.99 5.27 -3.47
N ARG A 49 10.09 4.95 -4.77
CA ARG A 49 11.29 5.08 -5.62
C ARG A 49 12.46 4.17 -5.26
N HIS A 50 12.33 3.34 -4.23
CA HIS A 50 13.25 2.24 -3.97
C HIS A 50 12.61 1.21 -3.01
N LYS A 51 12.71 -0.09 -3.33
CA LYS A 51 12.12 -1.19 -2.55
C LYS A 51 12.63 -1.31 -1.12
N ALA A 52 13.83 -0.77 -0.83
CA ALA A 52 14.39 -0.76 0.52
C ALA A 52 13.48 -0.03 1.53
N TYR A 53 12.63 0.90 1.08
CA TYR A 53 11.71 1.64 1.94
C TYR A 53 10.39 0.89 2.19
N ALA A 54 10.11 -0.20 1.47
CA ALA A 54 8.83 -0.90 1.56
C ALA A 54 8.59 -1.53 2.93
N MET A 55 9.63 -2.08 3.55
CA MET A 55 9.52 -2.73 4.87
C MET A 55 9.14 -1.72 5.95
N ASP A 56 9.86 -0.61 6.06
CA ASP A 56 9.56 0.45 7.03
C ASP A 56 8.16 1.03 6.79
N PHE A 57 7.78 1.24 5.53
CA PHE A 57 6.44 1.69 5.18
C PHE A 57 5.36 0.71 5.68
N HIS A 58 5.52 -0.58 5.40
CA HIS A 58 4.59 -1.61 5.87
C HIS A 58 4.56 -1.72 7.39
N HIS A 59 5.71 -1.55 8.05
CA HIS A 59 5.80 -1.57 9.51
C HIS A 59 5.00 -0.42 10.13
N ILE A 60 5.10 0.78 9.57
CA ILE A 60 4.30 1.93 9.98
C ILE A 60 2.81 1.67 9.77
N VAL A 61 2.42 1.13 8.60
CA VAL A 61 1.03 0.75 8.32
C VAL A 61 0.53 -0.22 9.40
N LYS A 62 1.28 -1.28 9.70
CA LYS A 62 0.91 -2.32 10.66
C LYS A 62 0.78 -1.80 12.09
N THR A 63 1.74 -1.01 12.55
CA THR A 63 1.87 -0.62 13.96
C THR A 63 1.05 0.62 14.31
N THR A 64 0.94 1.57 13.37
CA THR A 64 0.42 2.91 13.62
C THR A 64 -0.95 3.13 13.00
N LEU A 65 -1.19 2.62 11.79
CA LEU A 65 -2.38 2.97 11.01
C LEU A 65 -3.47 1.89 10.98
N LEU A 66 -3.17 0.64 11.33
CA LEU A 66 -4.19 -0.41 11.40
C LEU A 66 -4.76 -0.54 12.82
N ASN A 67 -6.08 -0.72 12.92
CA ASN A 67 -6.71 -1.24 14.13
C ASN A 67 -6.35 -2.72 14.33
N PRO A 68 -6.52 -3.27 15.55
CA PRO A 68 -6.50 -4.72 15.74
C PRO A 68 -7.53 -5.41 14.82
N ASN A 69 -7.16 -6.54 14.22
CA ASN A 69 -8.00 -7.30 13.25
C ASN A 69 -8.39 -6.54 11.97
N ALA A 70 -7.74 -5.42 11.68
CA ALA A 70 -7.94 -4.69 10.43
C ALA A 70 -7.38 -5.45 9.21
N THR A 71 -7.70 -4.96 8.02
CA THR A 71 -7.23 -5.52 6.74
C THR A 71 -6.36 -4.52 6.00
N TYR A 72 -5.20 -4.98 5.52
CA TYR A 72 -4.37 -4.23 4.59
C TYR A 72 -4.38 -4.91 3.21
N LEU A 73 -4.81 -4.17 2.19
CA LEU A 73 -4.79 -4.60 0.80
C LEU A 73 -3.70 -3.84 0.05
N LEU A 74 -2.72 -4.57 -0.46
CA LEU A 74 -1.64 -4.04 -1.30
C LEU A 74 -1.78 -4.60 -2.70
N CYS A 75 -2.03 -3.73 -3.68
CA CYS A 75 -2.03 -4.06 -5.08
C CYS A 75 -0.84 -3.36 -5.75
N ASP A 76 0.10 -4.10 -6.35
CA ASP A 76 1.17 -3.48 -7.12
C ASP A 76 1.69 -4.36 -8.26
N HIS A 77 2.43 -3.73 -9.17
CA HIS A 77 3.16 -4.39 -10.24
C HIS A 77 4.35 -5.17 -9.70
N LEU A 78 4.48 -6.40 -10.18
CA LEU A 78 5.59 -7.27 -9.85
C LEU A 78 6.78 -7.02 -10.78
N PHE A 79 7.97 -7.14 -10.20
CA PHE A 79 9.18 -7.41 -10.97
C PHE A 79 9.18 -8.88 -11.43
N ALA A 80 9.14 -9.09 -12.75
CA ALA A 80 9.20 -10.40 -13.40
C ALA A 80 9.58 -10.24 -14.88
N GLU A 81 10.12 -11.30 -15.50
CA GLU A 81 10.54 -11.28 -16.91
C GLU A 81 9.44 -10.86 -17.89
N SER A 82 8.19 -11.19 -17.60
CA SER A 82 7.00 -10.84 -18.41
C SER A 82 6.25 -9.60 -17.91
N ALA A 83 6.80 -8.85 -16.95
CA ALA A 83 6.17 -7.71 -16.30
C ALA A 83 7.14 -6.51 -16.21
N MET A 84 7.22 -5.85 -15.05
CA MET A 84 8.13 -4.73 -14.87
C MET A 84 9.58 -5.23 -14.71
N THR A 85 10.54 -4.48 -15.25
CA THR A 85 11.95 -4.90 -15.32
C THR A 85 12.89 -4.08 -14.43
N ASN A 86 12.40 -3.04 -13.75
CA ASN A 86 13.20 -2.27 -12.79
C ASN A 86 13.04 -2.83 -11.37
N ASN A 87 13.99 -3.66 -10.93
CA ASN A 87 13.97 -4.28 -9.59
C ASN A 87 14.35 -3.34 -8.44
N GLU A 88 14.67 -2.08 -8.70
CA GLU A 88 14.81 -1.09 -7.63
C GLU A 88 13.45 -0.53 -7.24
N LEU A 89 12.56 -0.36 -8.23
CA LEU A 89 11.22 0.22 -8.04
C LEU A 89 10.16 -0.84 -7.75
N TYR A 90 10.20 -1.95 -8.48
CA TYR A 90 9.22 -3.02 -8.40
C TYR A 90 9.82 -4.19 -7.63
N MET A 91 9.00 -4.79 -6.76
CA MET A 91 9.39 -5.98 -6.02
C MET A 91 8.86 -7.22 -6.74
N SER A 92 9.64 -8.30 -6.70
CA SER A 92 9.12 -9.63 -7.01
C SER A 92 8.08 -10.03 -5.96
N LYS A 93 7.29 -11.05 -6.29
CA LYS A 93 6.31 -11.61 -5.36
C LYS A 93 6.95 -12.05 -4.03
N GLN A 94 8.13 -12.67 -4.09
CA GLN A 94 8.83 -13.12 -2.89
C GLN A 94 9.31 -11.95 -2.04
N GLU A 95 9.81 -10.87 -2.66
CA GLU A 95 10.24 -9.67 -1.94
C GLU A 95 9.07 -8.98 -1.22
N HIS A 96 7.90 -8.90 -1.87
CA HIS A 96 6.67 -8.44 -1.20
C HIS A 96 6.35 -9.29 0.04
N LEU A 97 6.33 -10.62 -0.10
CA LEU A 97 6.03 -11.53 1.02
C LEU A 97 7.02 -11.35 2.18
N VAL A 98 8.33 -11.31 1.88
CA VAL A 98 9.37 -11.12 2.90
C VAL A 98 9.23 -9.75 3.58
N SER A 99 9.04 -8.68 2.79
CA SER A 99 8.90 -7.33 3.33
C SER A 99 7.68 -7.19 4.23
N LEU A 100 6.54 -7.80 3.87
CA LEU A 100 5.32 -7.81 4.68
C LEU A 100 5.49 -8.64 5.97
N GLN A 101 6.15 -9.79 5.88
CA GLN A 101 6.44 -10.62 7.06
C GLN A 101 7.35 -9.88 8.05
N GLN A 102 8.42 -9.26 7.55
CA GLN A 102 9.36 -8.49 8.37
C GLN A 102 8.69 -7.27 9.02
N ALA A 103 7.70 -6.67 8.35
CA ALA A 103 6.90 -5.59 8.91
C ALA A 103 5.94 -6.03 10.03
N GLY A 104 5.76 -7.33 10.24
CA GLY A 104 4.94 -7.90 11.32
C GLY A 104 3.57 -8.42 10.89
N PHE A 105 3.28 -8.54 9.60
CA PHE A 105 2.09 -9.24 9.12
C PHE A 105 2.30 -10.75 9.20
N THR A 106 1.37 -11.46 9.85
CA THR A 106 1.49 -12.91 10.09
C THR A 106 0.61 -13.73 9.16
N GLN A 107 -0.44 -13.12 8.62
CA GLN A 107 -1.33 -13.72 7.63
C GLN A 107 -1.26 -12.89 6.36
N ILE A 108 -0.68 -13.47 5.30
CA ILE A 108 -0.55 -12.82 4.00
C ILE A 108 -1.10 -13.78 2.95
N GLU A 109 -2.18 -13.36 2.31
CA GLU A 109 -2.87 -14.10 1.24
C GLU A 109 -2.64 -13.38 -0.08
N ILE A 110 -2.37 -14.12 -1.16
CA ILE A 110 -2.41 -13.58 -2.51
C ILE A 110 -3.83 -13.77 -3.03
N SER A 111 -4.63 -12.70 -2.98
CA SER A 111 -6.04 -12.76 -3.37
C SER A 111 -6.25 -12.66 -4.88
N LEU A 112 -5.28 -12.10 -5.63
CA LEU A 112 -5.34 -12.00 -7.10
C LEU A 112 -3.94 -11.84 -7.71
N GLU A 113 -3.69 -12.50 -8.83
CA GLU A 113 -2.51 -12.26 -9.67
C GLU A 113 -2.93 -12.26 -11.15
N ILE A 114 -2.84 -11.12 -11.83
CA ILE A 114 -3.21 -10.98 -13.24
C ILE A 114 -2.16 -10.12 -13.95
N LYS A 115 -1.55 -10.67 -15.01
CA LYS A 115 -0.65 -9.93 -15.93
C LYS A 115 0.43 -9.11 -15.21
N GLY A 116 1.09 -9.71 -14.22
CA GLY A 116 2.15 -9.05 -13.45
C GLY A 116 1.66 -8.00 -12.44
N LEU A 117 0.36 -7.96 -12.15
CA LEU A 117 -0.24 -7.22 -11.04
C LEU A 117 -0.66 -8.21 -9.96
N CYS A 118 -0.32 -7.94 -8.70
CA CYS A 118 -0.60 -8.84 -7.58
C CYS A 118 -1.30 -8.09 -6.45
N VAL A 119 -2.32 -8.72 -5.86
CA VAL A 119 -3.02 -8.25 -4.66
C VAL A 119 -2.65 -9.13 -3.48
N PHE A 120 -2.02 -8.53 -2.48
CA PHE A 120 -1.75 -9.13 -1.18
C PHE A 120 -2.78 -8.62 -0.16
N LYS A 121 -3.40 -9.54 0.56
CA LYS A 121 -4.29 -9.26 1.67
C LYS A 121 -3.61 -9.67 2.97
N CYS A 122 -3.44 -8.72 3.87
CA CYS A 122 -2.66 -8.89 5.09
C CYS A 122 -3.49 -8.59 6.34
N HIS A 123 -3.23 -9.34 7.42
CA HIS A 123 -3.81 -9.13 8.75
C HIS A 123 -2.73 -8.99 9.82
#